data_AF-A0A956WNV9-F1
#
_entry.id   AF-A0A956WNV9-F1
#
_cell.length_a   1.000
_cell.length_b   1.000
_cell.length_c   1.000
_cell.angle_alpha   90.00
_cell.angle_beta   90.00
_cell.angle_gamma   90.00
#
_symmetry.space_group_name_H-M   'P 1'
#
loop_
_entity.id
_entity.type
_entity.pdbx_description
1 polymer ?
#
loop_
_entity_poly.entity_id
_entity_poly.type
_entity_poly.pdbx_seq_one_letter_code
_entity_poly.pdbx_strand_id
1 'polypeptide(L)'
;MRLRVPRPARPFGAFTVILLAVLLIPPWAAAQEAADVTFSPVSGAAQVIAQGVAPLPEGNVVWRTVRARALPLADAPFESQPLSFVLATTGPLLLTNEDGVQIQLGTGEAALTAGGTVQQRASLSGQEASFLSIELAPEDAAPPANATVLQ
;
A
#
# COMPACT_ATOMS: atom_id res chain seq x y z
N MET A 1 -6.09 10.03 78.18
CA MET A 1 -7.33 9.55 77.52
C MET A 1 -8.37 10.67 77.48
N ARG A 2 -8.44 11.41 76.36
CA ARG A 2 -9.65 12.11 75.87
C ARG A 2 -9.51 12.26 74.35
N LEU A 3 -10.23 11.41 73.60
CA LEU A 3 -10.41 11.53 72.16
C LEU A 3 -11.34 12.73 71.87
N ARG A 4 -11.00 13.53 70.85
CA ARG A 4 -11.93 14.49 70.23
C ARG A 4 -11.87 14.30 68.71
N VAL A 5 -12.98 13.83 68.14
CA VAL A 5 -13.23 13.65 66.71
C VAL A 5 -13.91 14.94 66.14
N PRO A 6 -14.31 15.02 64.86
CA PRO A 6 -13.64 15.68 63.73
C PRO A 6 -14.32 17.00 63.31
N ARG A 7 -13.81 17.67 62.29
CA ARG A 7 -14.61 18.56 61.44
C ARG A 7 -14.29 18.34 59.96
N PRO A 8 -15.30 18.10 59.10
CA PRO A 8 -15.14 18.06 57.65
C PRO A 8 -15.33 19.46 57.05
N ALA A 9 -14.48 19.85 56.12
CA ALA A 9 -14.70 21.03 55.27
C ALA A 9 -14.58 20.62 53.79
N ARG A 10 -15.55 21.12 53.02
CA ARG A 10 -16.02 20.67 51.70
C ARG A 10 -14.99 20.81 50.56
N PRO A 11 -15.10 20.00 49.48
CA PRO A 11 -14.20 20.06 48.33
C PRO A 11 -14.58 21.22 47.39
N PHE A 12 -13.76 22.27 47.37
CA PHE A 12 -13.86 23.40 46.43
C PHE A 12 -12.95 23.26 45.19
N GLY A 13 -12.48 22.04 44.90
CA GLY A 13 -11.39 21.81 43.94
C GLY A 13 -11.76 21.04 42.66
N ALA A 14 -13.02 20.65 42.46
CA ALA A 14 -13.37 19.75 41.36
C ALA A 14 -13.50 20.45 40.00
N PHE A 15 -13.78 21.76 39.96
CA PHE A 15 -14.07 22.46 38.70
C PHE A 15 -12.82 23.00 37.98
N THR A 16 -11.72 23.22 38.69
CA THR A 16 -10.51 23.84 38.12
C THR A 16 -9.63 22.85 37.35
N VAL A 17 -9.76 21.53 37.61
CA VAL A 17 -8.94 20.51 36.95
C VAL A 17 -9.41 20.21 35.53
N ILE A 18 -10.72 20.33 35.25
CA ILE A 18 -11.29 19.99 33.94
C ILE A 18 -10.93 21.04 32.87
N LEU A 19 -10.86 22.33 33.24
CA LEU A 19 -10.54 23.39 32.29
C LEU A 19 -9.08 23.37 31.82
N LEU A 20 -8.15 22.84 32.64
CA LEU A 20 -6.73 22.78 32.30
C LEU A 20 -6.37 21.56 31.42
N ALA A 21 -7.21 20.51 31.41
CA ALA A 21 -6.97 19.31 30.62
C ALA A 21 -7.31 19.47 29.13
N VAL A 22 -8.15 20.44 28.78
CA VAL A 22 -8.55 20.69 27.37
C VAL A 22 -7.49 21.47 26.59
N LEU A 23 -6.57 22.18 27.25
CA LEU A 23 -5.56 23.01 26.60
C LEU A 23 -4.27 22.27 26.18
N LEU A 24 -4.16 20.97 26.47
CA LEU A 24 -3.01 20.14 26.09
C LEU A 24 -3.25 19.27 24.85
N ILE A 25 -4.34 19.47 24.10
CA ILE A 25 -4.55 18.77 22.83
C ILE A 25 -3.67 19.46 21.76
N PRO A 26 -2.60 18.83 21.28
CA PRO A 26 -1.74 19.46 20.31
C PRO A 26 -2.46 19.55 18.95
N PRO A 27 -2.29 20.65 18.19
CA PRO A 27 -3.04 20.91 16.95
C PRO A 27 -2.72 19.96 15.79
N TRP A 28 -1.73 19.07 15.93
CA TRP A 28 -1.43 18.03 14.94
C TRP A 28 -2.29 16.77 15.07
N ALA A 29 -3.16 16.68 16.09
CA ALA A 29 -4.12 15.60 16.24
C ALA A 29 -5.35 15.71 15.30
N ALA A 30 -5.43 16.75 14.47
CA ALA A 30 -6.59 17.04 13.62
C ALA A 30 -6.33 16.87 12.10
N ALA A 31 -5.35 16.05 11.72
CA ALA A 31 -5.15 15.67 10.31
C ALA A 31 -4.68 14.22 10.18
N GLN A 32 -5.49 13.29 10.68
CA GLN A 32 -5.59 11.99 10.03
C GLN A 32 -6.91 12.03 9.27
N GLU A 33 -6.82 12.40 8.00
CA GLU A 33 -7.85 12.11 7.02
C GLU A 33 -8.00 10.58 7.02
N ALA A 34 -8.93 10.09 7.83
CA ALA A 34 -9.39 8.73 7.75
C ALA A 34 -9.96 8.59 6.35
N ALA A 35 -9.17 8.00 5.45
CA ALA A 35 -9.68 7.49 4.20
C ALA A 35 -10.97 6.72 4.53
N ASP A 36 -12.07 7.13 3.93
CA ASP A 36 -13.37 6.50 4.09
C ASP A 36 -13.26 5.04 3.63
N VAL A 37 -12.96 4.13 4.56
CA VAL A 37 -12.91 2.69 4.34
C VAL A 37 -14.35 2.16 4.37
N THR A 38 -15.20 2.65 3.47
CA THR A 38 -16.55 2.13 3.28
C THR A 38 -16.72 1.57 1.87
N PHE A 39 -15.84 0.62 1.52
CA PHE A 39 -16.13 -0.53 0.66
C PHE A 39 -15.05 -1.58 0.93
N SER A 40 -15.21 -2.37 2.00
CA SER A 40 -14.43 -3.59 2.16
C SER A 40 -15.28 -4.74 1.63
N PRO A 41 -14.95 -5.38 0.49
CA PRO A 41 -15.72 -6.51 -0.05
C PRO A 41 -15.60 -7.78 0.82
N VAL A 42 -15.08 -7.65 2.05
CA VAL A 42 -14.79 -8.75 2.97
C VAL A 42 -16.06 -9.18 3.69
N SER A 43 -16.87 -10.01 3.01
CA SER A 43 -17.62 -11.12 3.62
C SER A 43 -18.24 -12.00 2.51
N GLY A 44 -17.48 -12.96 1.97
CA GLY A 44 -17.98 -13.92 0.96
C GLY A 44 -16.90 -14.70 0.20
N ALA A 45 -17.31 -15.56 -0.74
CA ALA A 45 -16.46 -16.45 -1.55
C ALA A 45 -15.56 -15.76 -2.61
N ALA A 46 -15.47 -14.43 -2.59
CA ALA A 46 -14.66 -13.64 -3.51
C ALA A 46 -13.65 -12.81 -2.71
N GLN A 47 -12.36 -12.98 -3.01
CA GLN A 47 -11.26 -12.26 -2.37
C GLN A 47 -10.72 -11.21 -3.34
N VAL A 48 -10.83 -9.93 -2.97
CA VAL A 48 -10.18 -8.83 -3.69
C VAL A 48 -8.82 -8.58 -3.05
N ILE A 49 -7.75 -8.82 -3.81
CA ILE A 49 -6.36 -8.65 -3.35
C ILE A 49 -5.71 -7.34 -3.81
N ALA A 50 -6.28 -6.68 -4.82
CA ALA A 50 -5.88 -5.34 -5.27
C ALA A 50 -7.02 -4.66 -6.04
N GLN A 51 -7.10 -3.34 -5.91
CA GLN A 51 -7.96 -2.47 -6.72
C GLN A 51 -7.31 -1.10 -6.86
N GLY A 52 -7.70 -0.34 -7.88
CA GLY A 52 -7.33 1.07 -7.99
C GLY A 52 -7.91 1.72 -9.23
N VAL A 53 -7.73 3.04 -9.31
CA VAL A 53 -8.21 3.88 -10.39
C VAL A 53 -7.01 4.59 -10.99
N ALA A 54 -6.88 4.54 -12.31
CA ALA A 54 -5.81 5.22 -13.03
C ALA A 54 -6.35 5.82 -14.34
N PRO A 55 -5.71 6.89 -14.86
CA PRO A 55 -6.00 7.38 -16.20
C PRO A 55 -5.81 6.28 -17.23
N LEU A 56 -6.73 6.20 -18.19
CA LEU A 56 -6.59 5.31 -19.34
C LEU A 56 -5.45 5.84 -20.23
N PRO A 57 -4.48 5.01 -20.65
CA PRO A 57 -3.46 5.44 -21.60
C PRO A 57 -4.08 5.86 -22.94
N GLU A 58 -3.45 6.82 -23.62
CA GLU A 58 -3.91 7.30 -24.93
C GLU A 58 -3.76 6.22 -26.02
N GLY A 59 -4.60 6.29 -27.05
CA GLY A 59 -4.56 5.40 -28.21
C GLY A 59 -5.25 4.04 -27.98
N ASN A 60 -4.93 3.07 -28.85
CA ASN A 60 -5.42 1.71 -28.74
C ASN A 60 -4.61 0.95 -27.68
N VAL A 61 -5.31 0.41 -26.69
CA VAL A 61 -4.72 -0.38 -25.61
C VAL A 61 -5.34 -1.77 -25.55
N VAL A 62 -4.54 -2.73 -25.15
CA VAL A 62 -4.94 -4.12 -24.97
C VAL A 62 -4.57 -4.58 -23.57
N TRP A 63 -5.43 -5.41 -22.99
CA TRP A 63 -5.08 -6.17 -21.80
C TRP A 63 -4.24 -7.36 -22.21
N ARG A 64 -3.10 -7.54 -21.54
CA ARG A 64 -2.30 -8.76 -21.64
C ARG A 64 -1.90 -9.25 -20.27
N THR A 65 -1.79 -10.56 -20.12
CA THR A 65 -1.17 -11.16 -18.94
C THR A 65 0.23 -11.60 -19.30
N VAL A 66 1.21 -11.22 -18.49
CA VAL A 66 2.59 -11.67 -18.64
C VAL A 66 3.06 -12.36 -17.37
N ARG A 67 3.88 -13.40 -17.56
CA ARG A 67 4.70 -13.99 -16.51
C ARG A 67 6.11 -13.45 -16.66
N ALA A 68 6.61 -12.80 -15.63
CA ALA A 68 7.94 -12.19 -15.63
C ALA A 68 8.77 -12.69 -14.44
N ARG A 69 10.08 -12.38 -14.48
CA ARG A 69 11.04 -12.72 -13.42
C ARG A 69 11.60 -11.47 -12.77
N ALA A 70 11.46 -11.40 -11.45
CA ALA A 70 12.10 -10.41 -10.61
C ALA A 70 13.47 -10.95 -10.18
N LEU A 71 14.52 -10.18 -10.49
CA LEU A 71 15.88 -10.47 -10.05
C LEU A 71 16.08 -10.06 -8.58
N PRO A 72 17.15 -10.52 -7.90
CA PRO A 72 17.54 -9.97 -6.61
C PRO A 72 17.69 -8.44 -6.66
N LEU A 73 17.45 -7.76 -5.54
CA LEU A 73 17.44 -6.29 -5.46
C LEU A 73 18.69 -5.62 -6.04
N ALA A 74 19.86 -6.21 -5.86
CA ALA A 74 21.13 -5.67 -6.37
C ALA A 74 21.22 -5.68 -7.91
N ASP A 75 20.48 -6.57 -8.58
CA ASP A 75 20.58 -6.83 -10.01
C ASP A 75 19.32 -6.38 -10.78
N ALA A 76 18.21 -6.12 -10.09
CA ALA A 76 16.95 -5.72 -10.71
C ALA A 76 17.06 -4.33 -11.36
N PRO A 77 16.73 -4.17 -12.65
CA PRO A 77 16.81 -2.88 -13.32
C PRO A 77 15.61 -1.98 -12.96
N PHE A 78 15.80 -0.67 -13.11
CA PHE A 78 14.70 0.28 -13.22
C PHE A 78 14.26 0.35 -14.68
N GLU A 79 12.98 0.09 -14.94
CA GLU A 79 12.41 0.06 -16.29
C GLU A 79 11.07 0.80 -16.31
N SER A 80 10.72 1.37 -17.46
CA SER A 80 9.39 1.95 -17.67
C SER A 80 8.35 0.84 -17.69
N GLN A 81 7.36 0.94 -16.81
CA GLN A 81 6.30 -0.06 -16.68
C GLN A 81 4.97 0.46 -17.25
N PRO A 82 4.19 -0.38 -17.95
CA PRO A 82 2.82 -0.05 -18.30
C PRO A 82 1.94 -0.04 -17.03
N LEU A 83 0.75 0.55 -17.15
CA LEU A 83 -0.28 0.45 -16.12
C LEU A 83 -0.56 -1.03 -15.89
N SER A 84 -0.41 -1.50 -14.65
CA SER A 84 -0.49 -2.95 -14.40
C SER A 84 -0.90 -3.31 -12.99
N PHE A 85 -1.52 -4.48 -12.86
CA PHE A 85 -1.62 -5.19 -11.58
C PHE A 85 -0.48 -6.19 -11.49
N VAL A 86 0.42 -6.01 -10.52
CA VAL A 86 1.54 -6.92 -10.25
C VAL A 86 1.16 -7.86 -9.12
N LEU A 87 1.26 -9.17 -9.35
CA LEU A 87 0.95 -10.24 -8.40
C LEU A 87 2.21 -11.06 -8.09
N ALA A 88 2.61 -11.10 -6.83
CA ALA A 88 3.71 -11.93 -6.36
C ALA A 88 3.28 -13.41 -6.32
N THR A 89 3.96 -14.29 -7.07
CA THR A 89 3.52 -15.70 -7.21
C THR A 89 4.42 -16.72 -6.53
N THR A 90 5.73 -16.71 -6.77
CA THR A 90 6.64 -17.73 -6.20
C THR A 90 7.45 -17.22 -5.02
N GLY A 91 7.40 -15.91 -4.75
CA GLY A 91 8.13 -15.28 -3.66
C GLY A 91 7.77 -13.81 -3.49
N PRO A 92 8.20 -13.20 -2.37
CA PRO A 92 7.91 -11.80 -2.08
C PRO A 92 8.64 -10.84 -3.03
N LEU A 93 8.01 -9.72 -3.32
CA LEU A 93 8.53 -8.68 -4.20
C LEU A 93 8.67 -7.34 -3.47
N LEU A 94 9.61 -6.53 -3.96
CA LEU A 94 9.70 -5.10 -3.69
C LEU A 94 9.54 -4.36 -5.00
N LEU A 95 8.53 -3.50 -5.07
CA LEU A 95 8.33 -2.55 -6.16
C LEU A 95 8.86 -1.20 -5.69
N THR A 96 9.88 -0.67 -6.35
CA THR A 96 10.48 0.62 -6.03
C THR A 96 10.34 1.54 -7.22
N ASN A 97 9.60 2.63 -7.07
CA ASN A 97 9.53 3.67 -8.09
C ASN A 97 10.83 4.50 -8.08
N GLU A 98 11.13 5.19 -9.18
CA GLU A 98 12.30 6.09 -9.29
C GLU A 98 12.31 7.22 -8.25
N ASP A 99 11.13 7.66 -7.79
CA ASP A 99 10.98 8.64 -6.71
C ASP A 99 11.25 8.07 -5.30
N GLY A 100 11.55 6.78 -5.20
CA GLY A 100 11.82 6.07 -3.96
C GLY A 100 10.59 5.53 -3.25
N VAL A 101 9.37 5.69 -3.80
CA VAL A 101 8.17 5.06 -3.24
C VAL A 101 8.30 3.54 -3.35
N GLN A 102 8.07 2.84 -2.23
CA GLN A 102 8.22 1.40 -2.13
C GLN A 102 6.90 0.71 -1.78
N ILE A 103 6.63 -0.39 -2.46
CA ILE A 103 5.52 -1.30 -2.17
C ILE A 103 6.11 -2.70 -1.99
N GLN A 104 5.90 -3.29 -0.83
CA GLN A 104 6.26 -4.68 -0.55
C GLN A 104 5.06 -5.57 -0.79
N LEU A 105 5.26 -6.66 -1.53
CA LEU A 105 4.24 -7.67 -1.80
C LEU A 105 4.69 -9.02 -1.26
N GLY A 106 3.93 -9.59 -0.34
CA GLY A 106 4.00 -11.00 0.02
C GLY A 106 3.45 -11.90 -1.09
N THR A 107 3.77 -13.19 -1.04
CA THR A 107 3.23 -14.16 -1.99
C THR A 107 1.69 -14.18 -1.95
N GLY A 108 1.06 -14.06 -3.12
CA GLY A 108 -0.40 -13.97 -3.26
C GLY A 108 -0.96 -12.56 -3.14
N GLU A 109 -0.14 -11.57 -2.78
CA GLU A 109 -0.53 -10.16 -2.77
C GLU A 109 -0.30 -9.51 -4.13
N ALA A 110 -1.12 -8.50 -4.41
CA ALA A 110 -1.01 -7.73 -5.63
C ALA A 110 -1.09 -6.22 -5.37
N ALA A 111 -0.54 -5.42 -6.29
CA ALA A 111 -0.70 -3.98 -6.29
C ALA A 111 -0.94 -3.44 -7.70
N LEU A 112 -1.73 -2.37 -7.79
CA LEU A 112 -1.79 -1.54 -8.98
C LEU A 112 -0.54 -0.65 -9.06
N THR A 113 0.12 -0.64 -10.20
CA THR A 113 1.26 0.25 -10.51
C THR A 113 0.88 1.18 -11.64
N ALA A 114 1.13 2.48 -11.46
CA ALA A 114 0.80 3.49 -12.47
C ALA A 114 1.56 3.26 -13.78
N GLY A 115 0.94 3.62 -14.89
CA GLY A 115 1.54 3.51 -16.21
C GLY A 115 2.55 4.63 -16.47
N GLY A 116 3.63 4.30 -17.17
CA GLY A 116 4.73 5.22 -17.47
C GLY A 116 5.67 5.45 -16.29
N THR A 117 5.44 4.80 -15.15
CA THR A 117 6.35 4.87 -14.00
C THR A 117 7.61 4.06 -14.28
N VAL A 118 8.77 4.70 -14.10
CA VAL A 118 10.05 4.00 -14.00
C VAL A 118 10.08 3.29 -12.65
N GLN A 119 10.12 1.97 -12.68
CA GLN A 119 9.98 1.13 -11.50
C GLN A 119 10.95 -0.05 -11.56
N GLN A 120 11.61 -0.31 -10.45
CA GLN A 120 12.36 -1.53 -10.18
C GLN A 120 11.42 -2.57 -9.55
N ARG A 121 11.43 -3.78 -10.09
CA ARG A 121 10.68 -4.92 -9.55
C ARG A 121 11.66 -6.01 -9.12
N ALA A 122 11.92 -6.07 -7.82
CA ALA A 122 12.94 -6.93 -7.24
C ALA A 122 12.33 -8.06 -6.40
N SER A 123 13.04 -9.19 -6.33
CA SER A 123 12.75 -10.26 -5.39
C SER A 123 13.35 -9.95 -4.02
N LEU A 124 12.55 -10.14 -2.97
CA LEU A 124 13.01 -10.01 -1.58
C LEU A 124 13.57 -11.33 -1.00
N SER A 125 13.53 -12.43 -1.75
CA SER A 125 14.07 -13.72 -1.29
C SER A 125 15.59 -13.86 -1.46
N GLY A 126 16.23 -12.89 -2.12
CA GLY A 126 17.65 -12.96 -2.49
C GLY A 126 17.94 -13.90 -3.67
N GLN A 127 16.92 -14.50 -4.28
CA GLN A 127 16.98 -15.32 -5.50
C GLN A 127 15.94 -14.82 -6.51
N GLU A 128 16.01 -15.25 -7.77
CA GLU A 128 14.96 -14.92 -8.75
C GLU A 128 13.59 -15.40 -8.28
N ALA A 129 12.55 -14.58 -8.49
CA ALA A 129 11.17 -14.94 -8.22
C ALA A 129 10.29 -14.66 -9.45
N SER A 130 9.36 -15.56 -9.73
CA SER A 130 8.35 -15.34 -10.76
C SER A 130 7.18 -14.52 -10.23
N PHE A 131 6.64 -13.65 -11.08
CA PHE A 131 5.45 -12.88 -10.80
C PHE A 131 4.55 -12.83 -12.04
N LEU A 132 3.28 -12.47 -11.82
CA LEU A 132 2.34 -12.19 -12.89
C LEU A 132 2.08 -10.69 -12.96
N SER A 133 1.88 -10.18 -14.16
CA SER A 133 1.49 -8.80 -14.39
C SER A 133 0.32 -8.79 -15.38
N ILE A 134 -0.79 -8.17 -14.98
CA ILE A 134 -1.92 -7.88 -15.87
C ILE A 134 -1.72 -6.46 -16.34
N GLU A 135 -1.30 -6.29 -17.58
CA GLU A 135 -0.84 -5.03 -18.15
C GLU A 135 -1.88 -4.46 -19.11
N LEU A 136 -2.12 -3.16 -18.97
CA LEU A 136 -2.76 -2.36 -20.00
C LEU A 136 -1.66 -1.69 -20.83
N ALA A 137 -1.36 -2.29 -21.97
CA ALA A 137 -0.27 -1.87 -22.85
C ALA A 137 -0.81 -1.35 -24.20
N PRO A 138 -0.09 -0.46 -24.89
CA PRO A 138 -0.39 -0.14 -26.29
C PRO A 138 -0.46 -1.42 -27.14
N GLU A 139 -1.36 -1.45 -28.12
CA GLU A 139 -1.56 -2.62 -29.00
C GLU A 139 -0.26 -3.11 -29.67
N ASP A 140 0.61 -2.18 -30.07
CA ASP A 140 1.87 -2.46 -30.76
C ASP A 140 3.08 -2.60 -29.83
N ALA A 141 2.89 -2.54 -28.51
CA ALA A 141 4.00 -2.57 -27.56
C ALA A 141 4.56 -3.98 -27.39
N ALA A 142 5.89 -4.12 -27.52
CA ALA A 142 6.57 -5.37 -27.19
C ALA A 142 6.38 -5.75 -25.71
N PRO A 143 6.33 -7.05 -25.38
CA PRO A 143 6.37 -7.50 -23.98
C PRO A 143 7.75 -7.22 -23.35
N PRO A 144 7.83 -7.13 -22.01
CA PRO A 144 9.10 -6.98 -21.31
C PRO A 144 10.07 -8.11 -21.69
N ALA A 145 11.37 -7.81 -21.80
CA ALA A 145 12.38 -8.76 -22.27
C ALA A 145 12.50 -10.01 -21.38
N ASN A 146 12.24 -9.86 -20.08
CA ASN A 146 12.25 -10.93 -19.08
C ASN A 146 10.88 -11.58 -18.87
N ALA A 147 9.93 -11.37 -19.79
CA ALA A 147 8.56 -11.81 -19.65
C ALA A 147 8.08 -12.72 -20.80
N THR A 148 7.12 -13.58 -20.47
CA THR A 148 6.38 -14.41 -21.43
C THR A 148 4.92 -14.01 -21.39
N VAL A 149 4.34 -13.66 -22.54
CA VAL A 149 2.91 -13.39 -22.67
C VAL A 149 2.15 -14.70 -22.52
N LEU A 150 1.10 -14.69 -21.71
CA LEU A 150 0.20 -15.82 -21.53
C LEU A 150 -1.03 -15.60 -22.42
N GLN A 151 -1.31 -16.55 -23.31
CA GLN A 151 -2.47 -16.56 -24.22
C GLN A 151 -3.61 -17.41 -23.64
#